data_AF-A0A814WWP4-F1
#
_entry.id   AF-A0A814WWP4-F1
#
_cell.length_a   1.000
_cell.length_b   1.000
_cell.length_c   1.000
_cell.angle_alpha   90.00
_cell.angle_beta   90.00
_cell.angle_gamma   90.00
#
_symmetry.space_group_name_H-M   'P 1'
#
loop_
_entity.id
_entity.type
_entity.pdbx_description
1 polymer ?
#
loop_
_entity_poly.entity_id
_entity_poly.type
_entity_poly.pdbx_seq_one_letter_code
_entity_poly.pdbx_strand_id
1 'polypeptide(L)'
;MYKSLESEGYTSKGSPLSTVHCLNCLSVKKNAHYPSLIPFNGFKSDPIYSTKVKFDKNTAQYLFPVNDVKGHLCSISWNKLFGACRCGFLTNNHKDSDRFVWRRAVSCLIFDNDNVIGQRANCEEENLIEVAAYAYDNSLKPFENEGTLLKEFSTKLQVETWYTFTLKFELSKTTYEIYNENNELLDSQEIIHRSCNNYNQGMKQTLYFGGQCPAPQEVSVCYEAVN
;
A
#
# COMPACT_ATOMS: atom_id res chain seq x y z
N MET A 1 -36.54 -14.10 -68.03
CA MET A 1 -36.46 -14.73 -66.70
C MET A 1 -35.09 -14.38 -66.11
N TYR A 2 -35.06 -13.55 -65.08
CA TYR A 2 -33.83 -13.03 -64.45
C TYR A 2 -33.23 -14.08 -63.49
N LYS A 3 -31.90 -14.25 -63.56
CA LYS A 3 -31.12 -15.09 -62.64
C LYS A 3 -30.87 -14.36 -61.33
N SER A 4 -31.11 -15.07 -60.22
CA SER A 4 -30.81 -14.71 -58.84
C SER A 4 -29.29 -14.62 -58.60
N LEU A 5 -28.84 -13.55 -57.95
CA LEU A 5 -27.49 -13.40 -57.39
C LEU A 5 -27.59 -13.62 -55.88
N GLU A 6 -26.89 -14.64 -55.38
CA GLU A 6 -26.77 -14.94 -53.96
C GLU A 6 -25.79 -13.96 -53.29
N SER A 7 -26.18 -13.41 -52.14
CA SER A 7 -25.37 -12.53 -51.31
C SER A 7 -24.52 -13.35 -50.34
N GLU A 8 -23.19 -13.23 -50.45
CA GLU A 8 -22.24 -13.81 -49.50
C GLU A 8 -22.31 -13.09 -48.15
N GLY A 9 -22.55 -13.87 -47.08
CA GLY A 9 -22.58 -13.39 -45.70
C GLY A 9 -21.18 -13.12 -45.17
N TYR A 10 -20.90 -11.85 -44.87
CA TYR A 10 -19.71 -11.42 -44.16
C TYR A 10 -19.89 -11.69 -42.66
N THR A 11 -19.16 -12.68 -42.11
CA THR A 11 -19.12 -12.92 -40.66
C THR A 11 -17.93 -12.17 -40.06
N SER A 12 -18.22 -11.04 -39.40
CA SER A 12 -17.20 -10.30 -38.64
C SER A 12 -16.84 -11.07 -37.37
N LYS A 13 -15.68 -11.71 -37.34
CA LYS A 13 -15.04 -12.18 -36.09
C LYS A 13 -14.65 -10.96 -35.26
N GLY A 14 -15.45 -10.62 -34.27
CA GLY A 14 -15.09 -9.64 -33.25
C GLY A 14 -13.86 -10.14 -32.49
N SER A 15 -12.74 -9.42 -32.60
CA SER A 15 -11.60 -9.64 -31.71
C SER A 15 -12.02 -9.30 -30.28
N PRO A 16 -11.67 -10.12 -29.28
CA PRO A 16 -11.96 -9.79 -27.90
C PRO A 16 -11.27 -8.47 -27.55
N LEU A 17 -12.05 -7.52 -27.04
CA LEU A 17 -11.56 -6.24 -26.53
C LEU A 17 -10.50 -6.53 -25.46
N SER A 18 -9.24 -6.26 -25.80
CA SER A 18 -8.15 -6.22 -24.83
C SER A 18 -8.51 -5.14 -23.81
N THR A 19 -8.81 -5.56 -22.58
CA THR A 19 -8.86 -4.67 -21.42
C THR A 19 -7.48 -4.05 -21.27
N VAL A 20 -7.37 -2.75 -21.57
CA VAL A 20 -6.15 -1.98 -21.35
C VAL A 20 -5.97 -1.87 -19.83
N HIS A 21 -5.03 -2.63 -19.29
CA HIS A 21 -4.61 -2.52 -17.90
C HIS A 21 -3.80 -1.22 -17.75
N CYS A 22 -4.42 -0.18 -17.18
CA CYS A 22 -3.72 1.06 -16.86
C CYS A 22 -2.82 0.86 -15.64
N LEU A 23 -1.59 0.43 -15.88
CA LEU A 23 -0.55 0.36 -14.86
C LEU A 23 -0.19 1.79 -14.39
N ASN A 24 -0.38 2.09 -13.10
CA ASN A 24 0.01 3.38 -12.52
C ASN A 24 1.11 3.17 -11.48
N CYS A 25 2.34 3.56 -11.81
CA CYS A 25 3.48 3.49 -10.89
C CYS A 25 3.74 4.86 -10.26
N LEU A 26 3.80 4.87 -8.93
CA LEU A 26 4.14 6.04 -8.14
C LEU A 26 5.53 5.86 -7.55
N SER A 27 6.30 6.95 -7.52
CA SER A 27 7.64 6.95 -6.94
C SER A 27 7.77 8.07 -5.92
N VAL A 28 8.45 7.79 -4.81
CA VAL A 28 8.88 8.81 -3.86
C VAL A 28 10.37 9.05 -4.10
N LYS A 29 10.71 10.24 -4.59
CA LYS A 29 12.08 10.62 -4.89
C LYS A 29 12.92 10.70 -3.61
N LYS A 30 14.23 10.51 -3.74
CA LYS A 30 15.20 10.80 -2.68
C LYS A 30 14.95 12.18 -2.06
N ASN A 31 15.05 12.26 -0.74
CA ASN A 31 14.81 13.44 0.10
C ASN A 31 13.35 13.94 0.14
N ALA A 32 12.43 13.35 -0.63
CA ALA A 32 11.02 13.70 -0.55
C ALA A 32 10.42 13.19 0.77
N HIS A 33 9.65 14.05 1.42
CA HIS A 33 8.82 13.74 2.57
C HIS A 33 7.56 14.61 2.50
N TYR A 34 6.47 14.13 3.11
CA TYR A 34 5.17 14.80 3.05
C TYR A 34 4.72 15.19 4.48
N PRO A 35 5.13 16.36 4.99
CA PRO A 35 4.89 16.74 6.38
C PRO A 35 3.44 17.19 6.64
N SER A 36 2.72 17.67 5.63
CA SER A 36 1.39 18.29 5.80
C SER A 36 0.38 17.96 4.69
N LEU A 37 0.81 17.96 3.42
CA LEU A 37 -0.03 17.61 2.27
C LEU A 37 0.26 16.19 1.84
N ILE A 38 -0.76 15.33 1.89
CA ILE A 38 -0.68 13.95 1.41
C ILE A 38 -1.21 13.91 -0.03
N PRO A 39 -0.62 13.08 -0.91
CA PRO A 39 -1.18 12.87 -2.24
C PRO A 39 -2.67 12.49 -2.19
N PHE A 40 -3.51 13.27 -2.88
CA PHE A 40 -4.95 13.05 -2.96
C PHE A 40 -5.30 12.22 -4.19
N ASN A 41 -5.92 11.05 -3.97
CA ASN A 41 -6.29 10.12 -5.04
C ASN A 41 -7.81 9.93 -5.16
N GLY A 42 -8.58 10.97 -4.83
CA GLY A 42 -10.04 10.92 -4.88
C GLY A 42 -10.67 10.38 -3.60
N PHE A 43 -11.93 9.97 -3.72
CA PHE A 43 -12.74 9.49 -2.60
C PHE A 43 -13.16 8.03 -2.77
N LYS A 44 -13.46 7.37 -1.65
CA LYS A 44 -14.19 6.12 -1.58
C LYS A 44 -15.59 6.36 -1.02
N SER A 45 -16.58 5.62 -1.51
CA SER A 45 -17.95 5.54 -0.96
C SER A 45 -18.35 4.12 -0.57
N ASP A 46 -17.50 3.14 -0.86
CA ASP A 46 -17.77 1.73 -0.63
C ASP A 46 -17.12 1.23 0.67
N PRO A 47 -17.76 0.27 1.35
CA PRO A 47 -17.19 -0.34 2.56
C PRO A 47 -16.01 -1.25 2.23
N ILE A 48 -15.82 -1.66 0.98
CA ILE A 48 -14.68 -2.45 0.54
C ILE A 48 -13.82 -1.58 -0.37
N TYR A 49 -12.53 -1.48 -0.06
CA TYR A 49 -11.56 -0.80 -0.90
C TYR A 49 -10.36 -1.71 -1.15
N SER A 50 -10.19 -2.09 -2.42
CA SER A 50 -9.13 -3.00 -2.84
C SER A 50 -8.29 -2.39 -3.95
N THR A 51 -7.01 -2.75 -3.98
CA THR A 51 -6.10 -2.46 -5.09
C THR A 51 -5.09 -3.59 -5.22
N LYS A 52 -4.62 -3.85 -6.44
CA LYS A 52 -3.39 -4.61 -6.63
C LYS A 52 -2.19 -3.69 -6.45
N VAL A 53 -1.13 -4.24 -5.85
CA VAL A 53 0.12 -3.55 -5.57
C VAL A 53 1.29 -4.45 -5.97
N LYS A 54 2.26 -3.88 -6.68
CA LYS A 54 3.57 -4.48 -6.92
C LYS A 54 4.66 -3.53 -6.47
N PHE A 55 5.55 -4.03 -5.65
CA PHE A 55 6.69 -3.30 -5.13
C PHE A 55 7.89 -3.47 -6.06
N ASP A 56 8.57 -2.38 -6.41
CA ASP A 56 9.83 -2.44 -7.14
C ASP A 56 10.96 -2.90 -6.20
N LYS A 57 12.04 -3.48 -6.72
CA LYS A 57 13.20 -3.91 -5.91
C LYS A 57 13.75 -2.80 -5.00
N ASN A 58 13.71 -1.56 -5.48
CA ASN A 58 14.22 -0.41 -4.72
C ASN A 58 13.44 -0.16 -3.41
N THR A 59 12.25 -0.73 -3.21
CA THR A 59 11.51 -0.66 -1.96
C THR A 59 12.09 -1.59 -0.89
N ALA A 60 12.57 -2.78 -1.23
CA ALA A 60 13.16 -3.69 -0.24
C ALA A 60 14.63 -3.38 0.07
N GLN A 61 15.30 -2.62 -0.80
CA GLN A 61 16.76 -2.49 -0.78
C GLN A 61 17.27 -1.13 -0.30
N TYR A 62 16.40 -0.19 0.10
CA TYR A 62 16.85 1.15 0.48
C TYR A 62 17.69 1.19 1.75
N LEU A 63 18.74 2.00 1.75
CA LEU A 63 19.63 2.19 2.89
C LEU A 63 19.78 3.68 3.20
N PHE A 64 19.62 4.01 4.47
CA PHE A 64 19.99 5.34 4.96
C PHE A 64 21.52 5.50 4.97
N PRO A 65 22.04 6.72 4.74
CA PRO A 65 23.46 6.99 4.88
C PRO A 65 23.98 6.62 6.27
N VAL A 66 25.22 6.15 6.35
CA VAL A 66 25.88 5.74 7.61
C VAL A 66 25.98 6.88 8.63
N ASN A 67 25.98 8.12 8.15
CA ASN A 67 26.04 9.32 8.97
C ASN A 67 24.66 9.96 9.24
N ASP A 68 23.57 9.30 8.85
CA ASP A 68 22.22 9.76 9.16
C ASP A 68 21.88 9.38 10.60
N VAL A 69 21.87 10.40 11.48
CA VAL A 69 21.54 10.26 12.90
C VAL A 69 20.10 9.82 13.17
N LYS A 70 19.22 9.85 12.14
CA LYS A 70 17.88 9.27 12.20
C LYS A 70 17.78 7.96 11.42
N GLY A 71 18.90 7.44 10.89
CA GLY A 71 18.94 6.26 10.04
C GLY A 71 18.27 5.05 10.68
N HIS A 72 18.59 4.75 11.95
CA HIS A 72 17.95 3.66 12.68
C HIS A 72 16.43 3.86 12.78
N LEU A 73 16.00 4.99 13.36
CA LEU A 73 14.59 5.33 13.50
C LEU A 73 13.84 5.24 12.17
N CYS A 74 14.41 5.78 11.10
CA CYS A 74 13.78 5.84 9.79
C CYS A 74 13.79 4.50 9.05
N SER A 75 14.78 3.64 9.29
CA SER A 75 14.82 2.28 8.76
C SER A 75 13.78 1.35 9.36
N ILE A 76 13.43 1.55 10.64
CA ILE A 76 12.41 0.72 11.33
C ILE A 76 11.00 1.32 11.24
N SER A 77 10.89 2.56 10.74
CA SER A 77 9.62 3.29 10.60
C SER A 77 8.76 2.76 9.45
N TRP A 78 7.46 3.01 9.56
CA TRP A 78 6.44 2.54 8.63
C TRP A 78 6.06 3.57 7.55
N ASN A 79 6.36 3.23 6.30
CA ASN A 79 6.03 4.04 5.11
C ASN A 79 4.61 3.79 4.63
N LYS A 80 3.94 4.81 4.07
CA LYS A 80 2.52 4.70 3.71
C LYS A 80 2.37 4.13 2.31
N LEU A 81 1.47 3.17 2.14
CA LEU A 81 1.27 2.44 0.90
C LEU A 81 -0.08 2.76 0.24
N PHE A 82 -1.15 2.38 0.93
CA PHE A 82 -2.49 2.29 0.40
C PHE A 82 -3.46 2.37 1.55
N GLY A 83 -4.52 3.17 1.42
CA GLY A 83 -5.52 3.23 2.45
C GLY A 83 -6.58 4.28 2.19
N ALA A 84 -7.40 4.55 3.19
CA ALA A 84 -8.38 5.61 3.11
C ALA A 84 -8.75 6.18 4.48
N CYS A 85 -9.24 7.41 4.48
CA CYS A 85 -9.94 7.94 5.64
C CYS A 85 -11.27 7.19 5.85
N ARG A 86 -11.78 7.26 7.07
CA ARG A 86 -13.15 6.86 7.42
C ARG A 86 -13.90 8.04 8.03
N CYS A 87 -15.18 7.83 8.29
CA CYS A 87 -16.06 8.81 8.93
C CYS A 87 -16.35 10.07 8.09
N GLY A 88 -16.21 10.02 6.77
CA GLY A 88 -16.58 11.09 5.84
C GLY A 88 -15.45 11.62 4.95
N PHE A 89 -15.83 12.28 3.86
CA PHE A 89 -14.90 12.75 2.82
C PHE A 89 -13.90 13.82 3.29
N LEU A 90 -14.30 14.65 4.27
CA LEU A 90 -13.48 15.76 4.78
C LEU A 90 -12.77 15.42 6.10
N THR A 91 -12.77 14.15 6.50
CA THR A 91 -12.08 13.73 7.71
C THR A 91 -10.57 13.86 7.51
N ASN A 92 -9.91 14.49 8.48
CA ASN A 92 -8.46 14.58 8.48
C ASN A 92 -7.84 13.18 8.54
N ASN A 93 -6.84 12.94 7.71
CA ASN A 93 -6.16 11.65 7.56
C ASN A 93 -5.35 11.20 8.79
N HIS A 94 -5.10 12.09 9.75
CA HIS A 94 -4.51 11.80 11.06
C HIS A 94 -5.57 11.76 12.16
N LYS A 95 -6.86 11.88 11.81
CA LYS A 95 -7.97 11.73 12.74
C LYS A 95 -8.56 10.33 12.64
N ASP A 96 -9.06 9.94 11.47
CA ASP A 96 -9.64 8.62 11.24
C ASP A 96 -9.25 8.09 9.87
N SER A 97 -8.25 7.22 9.81
CA SER A 97 -7.82 6.58 8.56
C SER A 97 -7.19 5.24 8.79
N ASP A 98 -7.36 4.36 7.81
CA ASP A 98 -6.92 2.97 7.82
C ASP A 98 -6.04 2.72 6.62
N ARG A 99 -4.85 2.16 6.85
CA ARG A 99 -3.82 2.02 5.82
C ARG A 99 -3.02 0.75 5.98
N PHE A 100 -2.64 0.19 4.84
CA PHE A 100 -1.44 -0.61 4.78
C PHE A 100 -0.22 0.29 4.80
N VAL A 101 0.76 -0.12 5.58
CA VAL A 101 2.09 0.48 5.64
C VAL A 101 3.13 -0.60 5.39
N TRP A 102 4.32 -0.17 4.98
CA TRP A 102 5.38 -1.08 4.59
C TRP A 102 6.75 -0.58 5.04
N ARG A 103 7.68 -1.50 5.20
CA ARG A 103 9.11 -1.24 5.34
C ARG A 103 9.90 -2.39 4.72
N ARG A 104 11.21 -2.20 4.52
CA ARG A 104 12.08 -3.31 4.13
C ARG A 104 12.25 -4.30 5.28
N ALA A 105 12.68 -5.52 5.00
CA ALA A 105 13.02 -6.48 6.04
C ALA A 105 14.11 -5.91 6.97
N VAL A 106 13.76 -5.70 8.24
CA VAL A 106 14.66 -5.07 9.24
C VAL A 106 15.78 -6.04 9.64
N SER A 107 15.51 -7.34 9.56
CA SER A 107 16.46 -8.44 9.80
C SER A 107 17.73 -8.34 8.94
N CYS A 108 17.66 -7.71 7.76
CA CYS A 108 18.78 -7.54 6.85
C CYS A 108 19.68 -6.35 7.21
N LEU A 109 19.26 -5.47 8.11
CA LEU A 109 20.01 -4.26 8.44
C LEU A 109 21.04 -4.53 9.54
N ILE A 110 22.15 -3.78 9.48
CA ILE A 110 23.17 -3.73 10.52
C ILE A 110 23.12 -2.32 11.12
N PHE A 111 22.90 -2.26 12.43
CA PHE A 111 22.84 -1.02 13.18
C PHE A 111 24.06 -0.86 14.08
N ASP A 112 24.52 0.38 14.25
CA ASP A 112 25.43 0.81 15.31
C ASP A 112 24.81 2.03 15.98
N ASN A 113 24.29 1.85 17.19
CA ASN A 113 23.49 2.83 17.91
C ASN A 113 22.31 3.34 17.05
N ASP A 114 22.28 4.63 16.73
CA ASP A 114 21.23 5.28 15.95
C ASP A 114 21.47 5.27 14.43
N ASN A 115 22.58 4.67 13.98
CA ASN A 115 22.97 4.67 12.57
C ASN A 115 22.76 3.32 11.90
N VAL A 116 22.41 3.34 10.62
CA VAL A 116 22.44 2.17 9.73
C VAL A 116 23.83 2.08 9.13
N ILE A 117 24.63 1.11 9.57
CA ILE A 117 26.02 0.96 9.12
C ILE A 117 26.19 0.00 7.93
N GLY A 118 25.11 -0.67 7.52
CA GLY A 118 25.11 -1.49 6.33
C GLY A 118 23.96 -2.50 6.27
N GLN A 119 24.12 -3.47 5.39
CA GLN A 119 23.23 -4.62 5.20
C GLN A 119 24.03 -5.91 5.40
N ARG A 120 23.40 -6.92 5.99
CA ARG A 120 23.98 -8.27 6.11
C ARG A 120 24.23 -8.86 4.73
N ALA A 121 25.46 -9.33 4.50
CA ALA A 121 25.80 -10.01 3.26
C ALA A 121 24.93 -11.26 3.08
N ASN A 122 24.43 -11.50 1.88
CA ASN A 122 23.59 -12.65 1.52
C ASN A 122 22.34 -12.79 2.41
N CYS A 123 21.70 -11.67 2.80
CA CYS A 123 20.47 -11.74 3.56
C CYS A 123 19.36 -12.42 2.74
N GLU A 124 18.79 -13.50 3.26
CA GLU A 124 17.72 -14.26 2.59
C GLU A 124 16.44 -13.42 2.36
N GLU A 125 16.27 -12.35 3.14
CA GLU A 125 15.10 -11.47 3.08
C GLU A 125 15.36 -10.15 2.33
N GLU A 126 16.47 -10.04 1.57
CA GLU A 126 16.85 -8.78 0.90
C GLU A 126 15.82 -8.25 -0.11
N ASN A 127 14.97 -9.14 -0.62
CA ASN A 127 13.93 -8.84 -1.59
C ASN A 127 12.52 -9.01 -0.98
N LEU A 128 12.44 -9.03 0.36
CA LEU A 128 11.20 -9.09 1.10
C LEU A 128 10.88 -7.74 1.74
N ILE A 129 9.59 -7.44 1.81
CA ILE A 129 9.05 -6.31 2.57
C ILE A 129 8.20 -6.82 3.74
N GLU A 130 8.22 -6.05 4.80
CA GLU A 130 7.32 -6.18 5.93
C GLU A 130 6.13 -5.25 5.71
N VAL A 131 4.95 -5.69 6.11
CA VAL A 131 3.69 -4.94 5.96
C VAL A 131 2.98 -4.90 7.30
N ALA A 132 2.26 -3.82 7.59
CA ALA A 132 1.39 -3.73 8.76
C ALA A 132 0.05 -3.04 8.44
N ALA A 133 -0.96 -3.37 9.25
CA ALA A 133 -2.20 -2.59 9.38
C ALA A 133 -1.93 -1.39 10.29
N TYR A 134 -2.36 -0.19 9.88
CA TYR A 134 -2.00 1.08 10.51
C TYR A 134 -3.20 2.03 10.49
N ALA A 135 -3.73 2.36 11.67
CA ALA A 135 -5.00 3.09 11.77
C ALA A 135 -4.99 4.26 12.76
N TYR A 136 -5.29 5.47 12.30
CA TYR A 136 -5.67 6.54 13.21
C TYR A 136 -7.12 6.34 13.67
N ASP A 137 -7.36 6.50 14.98
CA ASP A 137 -8.72 6.52 15.53
C ASP A 137 -8.92 7.70 16.49
N ASN A 138 -9.78 8.65 16.10
CA ASN A 138 -9.99 9.89 16.83
C ASN A 138 -8.70 10.63 17.20
N SER A 139 -7.76 10.71 16.26
CA SER A 139 -6.42 11.28 16.44
C SER A 139 -5.46 10.51 17.35
N LEU A 140 -5.84 9.33 17.84
CA LEU A 140 -4.88 8.39 18.43
C LEU A 140 -3.90 7.93 17.36
N LYS A 141 -2.61 7.99 17.68
CA LYS A 141 -1.55 7.69 16.74
C LYS A 141 -1.16 6.21 16.80
N PRO A 142 -0.99 5.53 15.65
CA PRO A 142 -0.67 4.11 15.63
C PRO A 142 0.63 3.72 16.31
N PHE A 143 1.69 4.52 16.13
CA PHE A 143 3.02 4.25 16.71
C PHE A 143 3.09 4.50 18.22
N GLU A 144 2.08 5.18 18.79
CA GLU A 144 1.93 5.33 20.24
C GLU A 144 1.01 4.23 20.81
N ASN A 145 0.44 3.37 19.96
CA ASN A 145 -0.59 2.38 20.29
C ASN A 145 -0.33 1.05 19.54
N GLU A 146 0.91 0.56 19.58
CA GLU A 146 1.30 -0.71 18.95
C GLU A 146 0.50 -1.89 19.49
N GLY A 147 0.19 -2.87 18.62
CA GLY A 147 -0.66 -4.02 18.93
C GLY A 147 -2.17 -3.75 18.87
N THR A 148 -2.59 -2.47 18.89
CA THR A 148 -4.00 -2.09 18.75
C THR A 148 -4.25 -1.36 17.43
N LEU A 149 -3.57 -0.25 17.19
CA LEU A 149 -3.71 0.60 16.01
C LEU A 149 -2.59 0.42 14.98
N LEU A 150 -1.54 -0.32 15.35
CA LEU A 150 -0.46 -0.76 14.47
C LEU A 150 -0.24 -2.26 14.69
N LYS A 151 -0.53 -3.07 13.67
CA LYS A 151 -0.46 -4.53 13.75
C LYS A 151 0.34 -5.07 12.56
N GLU A 152 1.52 -5.60 12.83
CA GLU A 152 2.37 -6.22 11.81
C GLU A 152 1.72 -7.50 11.27
N PHE A 153 1.82 -7.71 9.95
CA PHE A 153 1.46 -8.99 9.34
C PHE A 153 2.60 -10.00 9.54
N SER A 154 2.23 -11.27 9.69
CA SER A 154 3.21 -12.35 9.80
C SER A 154 3.86 -12.67 8.45
N THR A 155 3.11 -12.46 7.37
CA THR A 155 3.58 -12.70 6.00
C THR A 155 4.42 -11.53 5.52
N LYS A 156 5.65 -11.84 5.09
CA LYS A 156 6.50 -10.93 4.30
C LYS A 156 6.22 -11.13 2.82
N LEU A 157 6.27 -10.03 2.06
CA LEU A 157 5.94 -10.05 0.63
C LEU A 157 7.19 -9.91 -0.23
N GLN A 158 7.22 -10.63 -1.34
CA GLN A 158 8.29 -10.60 -2.32
C GLN A 158 8.13 -9.38 -3.23
N VAL A 159 9.19 -8.61 -3.46
CA VAL A 159 9.17 -7.55 -4.48
C VAL A 159 9.04 -8.15 -5.89
N GLU A 160 8.58 -7.35 -6.84
CA GLU A 160 8.24 -7.77 -8.21
C GLU A 160 7.09 -8.79 -8.33
N THR A 161 6.33 -8.99 -7.26
CA THR A 161 5.12 -9.83 -7.26
C THR A 161 3.88 -8.97 -7.03
N TRP A 162 2.78 -9.29 -7.73
CA TRP A 162 1.48 -8.64 -7.54
C TRP A 162 0.74 -9.25 -6.34
N TYR A 163 0.23 -8.39 -5.48
CA TYR A 163 -0.65 -8.75 -4.36
C TYR A 163 -1.90 -7.91 -4.39
N THR A 164 -3.02 -8.47 -3.96
CA THR A 164 -4.25 -7.70 -3.73
C THR A 164 -4.33 -7.30 -2.27
N PHE A 165 -4.40 -6.00 -2.02
CA PHE A 165 -4.61 -5.43 -0.70
C PHE A 165 -6.06 -4.98 -0.58
N THR A 166 -6.73 -5.42 0.48
CA THR A 166 -8.15 -5.15 0.71
C THR A 166 -8.38 -4.58 2.10
N LEU A 167 -9.13 -3.48 2.15
CA LEU A 167 -9.69 -2.91 3.38
C LEU A 167 -11.20 -3.11 3.37
N LYS A 168 -11.72 -3.81 4.38
CA LYS A 168 -13.16 -3.95 4.64
C LYS A 168 -13.51 -3.09 5.86
N PHE A 169 -14.10 -1.95 5.59
CA PHE A 169 -14.58 -1.01 6.59
C PHE A 169 -15.95 -1.46 7.11
N GLU A 170 -16.06 -1.53 8.42
CA GLU A 170 -17.30 -1.75 9.15
C GLU A 170 -17.51 -0.61 10.14
N LEU A 171 -18.68 -0.58 10.80
CA LEU A 171 -19.04 0.52 11.68
C LEU A 171 -18.01 0.78 12.78
N SER A 172 -17.47 -0.29 13.38
CA SER A 172 -16.58 -0.25 14.54
C SER A 172 -15.26 -1.01 14.34
N LYS A 173 -14.90 -1.35 13.10
CA LYS A 173 -13.66 -2.04 12.79
C LYS A 173 -13.27 -1.92 11.33
N THR A 174 -12.00 -2.18 11.04
CA THR A 174 -11.50 -2.40 9.68
C THR A 174 -10.76 -3.73 9.64
N THR A 175 -11.13 -4.58 8.69
CA THR A 175 -10.41 -5.81 8.37
C THR A 175 -9.47 -5.56 7.19
N TYR A 176 -8.21 -5.93 7.35
CA TYR A 176 -7.13 -5.76 6.40
C TYR A 176 -6.74 -7.13 5.88
N GLU A 177 -6.80 -7.35 4.58
CA GLU A 177 -6.49 -8.64 3.96
C GLU A 177 -5.47 -8.48 2.83
N ILE A 178 -4.57 -9.46 2.74
CA ILE A 178 -3.58 -9.55 1.67
C ILE A 178 -3.82 -10.87 0.93
N TYR A 179 -3.96 -10.79 -0.38
CA TYR A 179 -4.10 -11.96 -1.25
C TYR A 179 -2.95 -12.03 -2.25
N ASN A 180 -2.57 -13.24 -2.65
CA ASN A 180 -1.62 -13.44 -3.74
C ASN A 180 -2.27 -13.29 -5.13
N GLU A 181 -1.48 -13.50 -6.19
CA GLU A 181 -1.94 -13.42 -7.58
C GLU A 181 -3.03 -14.44 -7.95
N ASN A 182 -3.09 -15.56 -7.23
CA ASN A 182 -4.11 -16.60 -7.39
C ASN A 182 -5.37 -16.32 -6.55
N ASN A 183 -5.46 -15.14 -5.94
CA ASN A 183 -6.55 -14.74 -5.04
C ASN A 183 -6.68 -15.61 -3.78
N GLU A 184 -5.58 -16.23 -3.34
CA GLU A 184 -5.50 -16.94 -2.08
C GLU A 184 -5.16 -15.95 -0.96
N LEU A 185 -5.91 -16.02 0.15
CA LEU A 185 -5.66 -15.18 1.32
C LEU A 185 -4.34 -15.59 1.97
N LEU A 186 -3.39 -14.66 2.04
CA LEU A 186 -2.10 -14.87 2.69
C LEU A 186 -2.15 -14.53 4.18
N ASP A 187 -2.74 -13.38 4.53
CA ASP A 187 -2.79 -12.90 5.91
C ASP A 187 -3.96 -11.92 6.11
N SER A 188 -4.44 -11.81 7.34
CA SER A 188 -5.54 -10.94 7.73
C SER A 188 -5.33 -10.33 9.12
N GLN A 189 -5.62 -9.04 9.25
CA GLN A 189 -5.57 -8.31 10.52
C GLN A 189 -6.85 -7.52 10.72
N GLU A 190 -7.31 -7.45 11.97
CA GLU A 190 -8.44 -6.62 12.36
C GLU A 190 -7.98 -5.52 13.32
N ILE A 191 -8.44 -4.29 13.09
CA ILE A 191 -8.31 -3.18 14.03
C ILE A 191 -9.73 -2.75 14.45
N ILE A 192 -9.96 -2.72 15.77
CA ILE A 192 -11.20 -2.23 16.35
C ILE A 192 -11.13 -0.71 16.46
N HIS A 193 -12.25 -0.04 16.16
CA HIS A 193 -12.38 1.42 16.22
C HIS A 193 -13.60 1.83 17.04
N ARG A 194 -13.64 3.11 17.40
CA ARG A 194 -14.91 3.77 17.73
C ARG A 194 -15.87 3.74 16.53
N SER A 195 -17.16 3.68 16.82
CA SER A 195 -18.19 3.75 15.78
C SER A 195 -18.26 5.12 15.10
N CYS A 196 -18.54 5.14 13.79
CA CYS A 196 -18.93 6.36 13.08
C CYS A 196 -19.86 6.09 11.89
N ASN A 197 -20.86 6.96 11.69
CA ASN A 197 -21.95 6.72 10.72
C ASN A 197 -21.49 6.65 9.26
N ASN A 198 -20.41 7.35 8.89
CA ASN A 198 -19.90 7.42 7.51
C ASN A 198 -18.59 6.62 7.35
N TYR A 199 -18.48 5.45 8.00
CA TYR A 199 -17.27 4.61 7.95
C TYR A 199 -16.86 4.21 6.52
N ASN A 200 -17.84 4.03 5.63
CA ASN A 200 -17.65 3.70 4.22
C ASN A 200 -17.19 4.89 3.35
N GLN A 201 -17.25 6.13 3.85
CA GLN A 201 -16.83 7.32 3.10
C GLN A 201 -15.48 7.85 3.57
N GLY A 202 -14.64 8.29 2.62
CA GLY A 202 -13.40 8.99 2.95
C GLY A 202 -12.49 9.26 1.77
N MET A 203 -11.44 10.02 2.02
CA MET A 203 -10.37 10.31 1.05
C MET A 203 -9.45 9.08 0.88
N LYS A 204 -9.19 8.69 -0.36
CA LYS A 204 -8.21 7.67 -0.73
C LYS A 204 -6.80 8.18 -0.51
N GLN A 205 -5.93 7.31 -0.02
CA GLN A 205 -4.55 7.59 0.34
C GLN A 205 -3.62 6.62 -0.37
N THR A 206 -2.43 7.08 -0.70
CA THR A 206 -1.47 6.33 -1.52
C THR A 206 -0.05 6.46 -1.00
N LEU A 207 0.92 6.08 -1.84
CA LEU A 207 2.33 6.02 -1.54
C LEU A 207 2.86 7.37 -1.05
N TYR A 208 3.46 7.35 0.13
CA TYR A 208 4.42 8.37 0.52
C TYR A 208 5.33 7.89 1.66
N PHE A 209 6.54 8.46 1.73
CA PHE A 209 7.49 8.21 2.80
C PHE A 209 7.09 9.08 4.01
N GLY A 210 6.83 8.42 5.14
CA GLY A 210 6.01 9.00 6.22
C GLY A 210 6.80 9.63 7.36
N GLY A 211 6.12 10.54 8.07
CA GLY A 211 6.58 11.09 9.35
C GLY A 211 7.70 12.11 9.19
N GLN A 212 8.75 11.94 9.98
CA GLN A 212 9.93 12.81 10.02
C GLN A 212 11.10 12.31 9.17
N CYS A 213 10.87 11.23 8.40
CA CYS A 213 11.89 10.51 7.67
C CYS A 213 11.75 10.81 6.17
N PRO A 214 12.74 11.46 5.54
CA PRO A 214 12.78 11.53 4.09
C PRO A 214 13.17 10.18 3.48
N ALA A 215 12.75 9.92 2.25
CA ALA A 215 13.20 8.75 1.51
C ALA A 215 14.72 8.84 1.26
N PRO A 216 15.54 7.84 1.64
CA PRO A 216 16.99 7.91 1.48
C PRO A 216 17.43 7.71 0.02
N GLN A 217 16.56 7.10 -0.78
CA GLN A 217 16.66 6.90 -2.21
C GLN A 217 15.28 6.93 -2.85
N GLU A 218 15.20 6.86 -4.17
CA GLU A 218 13.93 6.66 -4.84
C GLU A 218 13.34 5.28 -4.54
N VAL A 219 12.05 5.24 -4.22
CA VAL A 219 11.29 4.00 -4.02
C VAL A 219 10.03 4.04 -4.87
N SER A 220 9.66 2.91 -5.48
CA SER A 220 8.58 2.84 -6.46
C SER A 220 7.58 1.72 -6.16
N VAL A 221 6.30 2.02 -6.34
CA VAL A 221 5.21 1.06 -6.20
C VAL A 221 4.24 1.23 -7.36
N CYS A 222 3.85 0.12 -7.98
CA CYS A 222 2.85 0.08 -9.03
C CYS A 222 1.50 -0.38 -8.50
N TYR A 223 0.44 0.23 -9.02
CA TYR A 223 -0.94 -0.03 -8.67
C TYR A 223 -1.73 -0.46 -9.90
N GLU A 224 -2.68 -1.36 -9.68
CA GLU A 224 -3.70 -1.74 -10.67
C GLU A 224 -5.05 -1.87 -9.94
N ALA A 225 -6.13 -1.46 -10.61
CA ALA A 225 -7.47 -1.62 -10.06
C ALA A 225 -7.83 -3.12 -9.95
N VAL A 226 -8.61 -3.47 -8.93
CA VAL A 226 -9.28 -4.78 -8.88
C VAL A 226 -10.58 -4.65 -9.64
N ASN A 227 -10.74 -5.46 -10.69
CA ASN A 227 -11.97 -5.53 -11.49
C ASN A 227 -12.99 -6.45 -10.85
#